data_AF-A0A8T4WZ32-F1
#
_entry.id   AF-A0A8T4WZ32-F1
#
_cell.length_a   1.000
_cell.length_b   1.000
_cell.length_c   1.000
_cell.angle_alpha   90.00
_cell.angle_beta   90.00
_cell.angle_gamma   90.00
#
_symmetry.space_group_name_H-M   'P 1'
#
loop_
_entity.id
_entity.type
_entity.pdbx_description
1 polymer ?
#
loop_
_entity_poly.entity_id
_entity_poly.type
_entity_poly.pdbx_seq_one_letter_code
_entity_poly.pdbx_strand_id
1 'polypeptide(L)'
;MGKDKRRDRKPLIAVKALVASLPLILKLVLVFLRYKRAAKKRKKRFKKTLKKEGLDDQVAEELSGELSELSLKEMMKGSGSNFKPF
;
A
#
# COMPACT_ATOMS: atom_id res chain seq x y z
N MET A 1 -35.74 -5.38 39.01
CA MET A 1 -34.31 -5.79 39.09
C MET A 1 -34.11 -6.90 38.06
N GLY A 2 -33.57 -6.75 36.86
CA GLY A 2 -32.49 -5.89 36.37
C GLY A 2 -31.20 -6.72 36.25
N LYS A 3 -31.08 -7.63 35.26
CA LYS A 3 -29.83 -8.40 35.01
C LYS A 3 -29.81 -9.15 33.64
N ASP A 4 -29.77 -8.42 32.53
CA ASP A 4 -29.42 -8.99 31.20
C ASP A 4 -28.33 -8.19 30.45
N LYS A 5 -27.51 -7.40 31.16
CA LYS A 5 -26.51 -6.50 30.55
C LYS A 5 -25.18 -7.16 30.12
N ARG A 6 -25.10 -8.49 30.02
CA ARG A 6 -23.83 -9.21 29.68
C ARG A 6 -23.73 -9.67 28.22
N ARG A 7 -24.85 -9.85 27.50
CA ARG A 7 -24.83 -10.37 26.12
C ARG A 7 -24.53 -9.28 25.07
N ASP A 8 -24.84 -8.02 25.36
CA ASP A 8 -24.65 -6.90 24.41
C ASP A 8 -23.26 -6.24 24.47
N ARG A 9 -22.36 -6.68 25.36
CA ARG A 9 -21.02 -6.06 25.49
C ARG A 9 -20.02 -6.54 24.42
N LYS A 10 -20.23 -7.75 23.88
CA LYS A 10 -19.37 -8.30 22.81
C LYS A 10 -19.39 -7.48 21.52
N PRO A 11 -20.55 -7.06 20.97
CA PRO A 11 -20.57 -6.21 19.78
C PRO A 11 -19.95 -4.83 20.04
N LEU A 12 -20.14 -4.25 21.23
CA LEU A 12 -19.54 -2.95 21.59
C LEU A 12 -18.01 -2.98 21.61
N ILE A 13 -17.40 -4.09 22.04
CA ILE A 13 -15.93 -4.24 22.05
C ILE A 13 -15.40 -4.37 20.61
N ALA A 14 -16.07 -5.15 19.77
CA ALA A 14 -15.70 -5.29 18.35
C ALA A 14 -15.84 -3.96 17.58
N VAL A 15 -16.92 -3.21 17.80
CA VAL A 15 -17.13 -1.89 17.20
C VAL A 15 -16.06 -0.90 17.66
N LYS A 16 -15.69 -0.89 18.95
CA LYS A 16 -14.60 -0.05 19.45
C LYS A 16 -13.25 -0.40 18.83
N ALA A 17 -12.95 -1.69 18.66
CA ALA A 17 -11.71 -2.13 18.02
C ALA A 17 -11.65 -1.77 16.52
N LEU A 18 -12.79 -1.84 15.83
CA LEU A 18 -12.92 -1.38 14.44
C LEU A 18 -12.72 0.14 14.32
N VAL A 19 -13.33 0.93 15.19
CA VAL A 19 -13.17 2.38 15.20
C VAL A 19 -11.74 2.78 15.56
N ALA A 20 -11.08 2.06 16.48
CA ALA A 20 -9.69 2.31 16.84
C ALA A 20 -8.69 1.95 15.73
N SER A 21 -8.99 0.94 14.90
CA SER A 21 -8.15 0.55 13.76
C SER A 21 -8.42 1.36 12.49
N LEU A 22 -9.58 2.01 12.37
CA LEU A 22 -9.94 2.89 11.26
C LEU A 22 -8.90 3.98 10.91
N PRO A 23 -8.35 4.76 11.88
CA PRO A 23 -7.34 5.77 11.56
C PRO A 23 -6.02 5.17 11.05
N LEU A 24 -5.68 3.96 11.49
CA LEU A 24 -4.52 3.22 10.98
C LEU A 24 -4.76 2.78 9.53
N ILE A 25 -5.94 2.24 9.23
CA ILE A 25 -6.32 1.84 7.86
C ILE A 25 -6.33 3.05 6.93
N LEU A 26 -6.93 4.18 7.36
CA LEU A 26 -6.95 5.41 6.58
C LEU A 26 -5.55 5.96 6.30
N LYS A 27 -4.64 5.93 7.30
CA LYS A 27 -3.23 6.30 7.10
C LYS A 27 -2.55 5.40 6.07
N LEU A 28 -2.73 4.08 6.17
CA LEU A 28 -2.16 3.13 5.20
C LEU A 28 -2.69 3.37 3.78
N VAL A 29 -4.00 3.61 3.64
CA VAL A 29 -4.63 3.93 2.35
C VAL A 29 -4.09 5.24 1.78
N LEU A 30 -3.90 6.27 2.59
CA LEU A 30 -3.31 7.55 2.16
C LEU A 30 -1.84 7.40 1.74
N VAL A 31 -1.04 6.63 2.49
CA VAL A 31 0.34 6.31 2.14
C VAL A 31 0.39 5.55 0.82
N PHE A 32 -0.47 4.55 0.65
CA PHE A 32 -0.59 3.79 -0.60
C PHE A 32 -1.02 4.67 -1.78
N LEU A 33 -1.98 5.57 -1.59
CA LEU A 33 -2.41 6.52 -2.61
C LEU A 33 -1.29 7.50 -3.00
N ARG A 34 -0.55 8.02 -2.03
CA ARG A 34 0.64 8.86 -2.28
C ARG A 34 1.71 8.08 -3.04
N TYR A 35 1.96 6.84 -2.64
CA TYR A 35 2.89 5.95 -3.32
C TYR A 35 2.45 5.69 -4.76
N LYS A 36 1.18 5.32 -4.99
CA LYS A 36 0.62 5.09 -6.34
C LYS A 36 0.73 6.32 -7.23
N ARG A 37 0.48 7.52 -6.68
CA ARG A 37 0.68 8.80 -7.41
C ARG A 37 2.16 9.04 -7.74
N ALA A 38 3.07 8.78 -6.81
CA ALA A 38 4.51 8.94 -7.02
C ALA A 38 5.03 7.92 -8.05
N ALA A 39 4.62 6.65 -7.95
CA ALA A 39 4.95 5.59 -8.90
C ALA A 39 4.44 5.93 -10.31
N LYS A 40 3.21 6.42 -10.46
CA LYS A 40 2.68 6.87 -11.76
C LYS A 40 3.48 8.04 -12.35
N LYS A 41 3.94 8.97 -11.51
CA LYS A 41 4.84 10.06 -11.94
C LYS A 41 6.21 9.54 -12.37
N ARG A 42 6.80 8.60 -11.61
CA ARG A 42 8.08 7.95 -11.97
C ARG A 42 7.95 7.16 -13.27
N LYS A 43 6.90 6.35 -13.44
CA LYS A 43 6.59 5.62 -14.69
C LYS A 43 6.50 6.56 -15.89
N LYS A 44 5.78 7.69 -15.75
CA LYS A 44 5.71 8.70 -16.82
C LYS A 44 7.05 9.36 -17.12
N ARG A 45 7.89 9.64 -16.12
CA ARG A 45 9.24 10.20 -16.33
C ARG A 45 10.15 9.19 -17.02
N PHE A 46 10.11 7.93 -16.59
CA PHE A 46 10.87 6.83 -17.17
C PHE A 46 10.47 6.57 -18.63
N LYS A 47 9.16 6.54 -18.94
CA LYS A 47 8.70 6.44 -20.33
C LYS A 47 9.17 7.61 -21.20
N LYS A 48 9.21 8.83 -20.64
CA LYS A 48 9.73 10.02 -21.35
C LYS A 48 11.24 9.97 -21.58
N THR A 49 12.01 9.42 -20.65
CA THR A 49 13.47 9.24 -20.83
C THR A 49 13.75 8.16 -21.87
N LEU A 50 13.05 7.02 -21.82
CA LEU A 50 13.22 5.95 -22.82
C LEU A 50 12.87 6.42 -24.24
N LYS A 51 11.75 7.16 -24.42
CA LYS A 51 11.41 7.78 -25.71
C LYS A 51 12.46 8.78 -26.21
N LYS A 52 13.14 9.50 -25.30
CA LYS A 52 14.23 10.43 -25.67
C LYS A 52 15.51 9.72 -26.09
N GLU A 53 15.75 8.53 -25.53
CA GLU A 53 16.86 7.66 -25.91
C GLU A 53 16.58 6.89 -27.22
N GLY A 54 15.43 7.13 -27.86
CA GLY A 54 15.07 6.53 -29.15
C GLY A 54 14.48 5.12 -29.03
N LEU A 55 14.10 4.69 -27.82
CA LEU A 55 13.44 3.39 -27.64
C LEU A 55 11.99 3.42 -28.15
N ASP A 56 11.61 2.34 -28.84
CA ASP A 56 10.24 2.12 -29.31
C ASP A 56 9.23 2.12 -28.17
N ASP A 57 8.04 2.64 -28.47
CA ASP A 57 6.96 2.84 -27.50
C ASP A 57 6.49 1.54 -26.82
N GLN A 58 6.61 0.41 -27.52
CA GLN A 58 6.29 -0.91 -27.00
C GLN A 58 7.32 -1.37 -25.94
N VAL A 59 8.60 -1.26 -26.26
CA VAL A 59 9.70 -1.61 -25.35
C VAL A 59 9.69 -0.70 -24.11
N ALA A 60 9.35 0.58 -24.30
CA ALA A 60 9.20 1.51 -23.18
C ALA A 60 8.00 1.24 -22.27
N GLU A 61 6.89 0.69 -22.79
CA GLU A 61 5.77 0.22 -21.96
C GLU A 61 6.16 -1.05 -21.20
N GLU A 62 6.78 -2.02 -21.87
CA GLU A 62 7.17 -3.32 -21.30
C GLU A 62 8.16 -3.16 -20.14
N LEU A 63 9.26 -2.44 -20.36
CA LEU A 63 10.26 -2.14 -19.31
C LEU A 63 9.66 -1.36 -18.14
N SER A 64 8.73 -0.44 -18.41
CA SER A 64 8.07 0.33 -17.36
C SER A 64 7.04 -0.48 -16.56
N GLY A 65 6.50 -1.55 -17.17
CA GLY A 65 5.65 -2.55 -16.54
C GLY A 65 6.46 -3.44 -15.60
N GLU A 66 7.54 -4.04 -16.11
CA GLU A 66 8.44 -4.91 -15.34
C GLU A 66 9.04 -4.20 -14.12
N LEU A 67 9.47 -2.93 -14.28
CA LEU A 67 10.02 -2.15 -13.17
C LEU A 67 8.98 -1.90 -12.05
N SER A 68 7.71 -1.80 -12.41
CA SER A 68 6.62 -1.61 -11.44
C SER A 68 6.34 -2.90 -10.66
N GLU A 69 6.44 -4.07 -11.30
CA GLU A 69 6.28 -5.37 -10.64
C GLU A 69 7.49 -5.71 -9.76
N LEU A 70 8.71 -5.48 -10.24
CA LEU A 70 9.95 -5.69 -9.48
C LEU A 70 9.97 -4.83 -8.20
N SER A 71 9.61 -3.56 -8.30
CA SER A 71 9.55 -2.66 -7.14
C SER A 71 8.52 -3.10 -6.10
N LEU A 72 7.37 -3.64 -6.53
CA LEU A 72 6.33 -4.12 -5.63
C LEU A 72 6.75 -5.43 -4.95
N LYS A 73 7.40 -6.33 -5.70
CA LYS A 73 7.94 -7.60 -5.21
C LYS A 73 9.10 -7.39 -4.22
N GLU A 74 9.98 -6.42 -4.47
CA GLU A 74 11.03 -6.03 -3.51
C GLU A 74 10.46 -5.43 -2.23
N MET A 75 9.45 -4.56 -2.32
CA MET A 75 8.78 -4.01 -1.13
C MET A 75 8.11 -5.09 -0.29
N MET A 76 7.48 -6.09 -0.92
CA MET A 76 6.90 -7.22 -0.19
C MET A 76 7.97 -8.10 0.47
N LYS A 77 9.10 -8.32 -0.23
CA LYS A 77 10.24 -9.12 0.27
C LYS A 77 10.99 -8.42 1.41
N GLY A 78 11.09 -7.09 1.38
CA GLY A 78 11.77 -6.28 2.41
C GLY A 78 10.99 -6.12 3.73
N SER A 79 9.71 -6.48 3.77
CA SER A 79 8.91 -6.41 5.01
C SER A 79 9.09 -7.62 5.96
N GLY A 80 9.89 -8.62 5.55
CA GLY A 80 10.04 -9.90 6.26
C GLY A 80 11.22 -10.03 7.23
N SER A 81 12.14 -9.06 7.32
CA SER A 81 13.37 -9.26 8.10
C SER A 81 13.99 -7.95 8.62
N ASN A 82 13.47 -7.42 9.73
CA ASN A 82 14.28 -6.71 10.75
C ASN A 82 13.42 -6.24 11.93
N PHE A 83 12.85 -7.19 12.68
CA PHE A 83 12.45 -6.91 14.07
C PHE A 83 13.45 -7.62 15.00
N LYS A 84 14.50 -6.88 15.41
CA LYS A 84 15.32 -7.24 16.57
C LYS A 84 14.78 -6.44 17.75
N PRO A 85 14.06 -7.05 18.71
CA PRO A 85 13.87 -6.42 20.00
C PRO A 85 15.24 -6.45 20.73
N PHE A 86 15.72 -5.27 21.12
CA PHE A 86 16.67 -5.12 22.21
C PHE A 86 15.90 -5.07 23.53
#